data_AF-R7U5P0-F1
#
_entry.id   AF-R7U5P0-F1
#
_cell.length_a   1.000
_cell.length_b   1.000
_cell.length_c   1.000
_cell.angle_alpha   90.00
_cell.angle_beta   90.00
_cell.angle_gamma   90.00
#
_symmetry.space_group_name_H-M   'P 1'
#
loop_
_entity.id
_entity.type
_entity.pdbx_description
1 polymer ?
#
loop_
_entity_poly.entity_id
_entity_poly.type
_entity_poly.pdbx_seq_one_letter_code
_entity_poly.pdbx_strand_id
1 'polypeptide(L)'
;GRVEVFHGSEWGTVCDDMAGVEAAMVICRYLGFTTGTPRPGAYFGAGSGKIWLDNLQCQGDEGSLEECYHHIWGENDCDHSEDFGVECSKDGVIALVNGTKIGEGRVEIFHDGEWGTVCDDNFDEHTASVVCRSLGYYDGWARREAYFGSGKGVIWLDGFGCFGTEATLTECQGINFGSNDCSHSEDAGVACFMEGEYEFGVRLADGESDDIGRLEVRHNGEWGTVCDDGFGEQEAEVVCRSLGFR
;
A
#
# COMPACT_ATOMS: atom_id res chain seq x y z
N GLY A 1 6.80 -14.01 -12.80
CA GLY A 1 7.09 -15.41 -13.12
C GLY A 1 7.59 -15.54 -14.54
N ARG A 2 7.81 -16.77 -15.03
CA ARG A 2 8.08 -17.04 -16.45
C ARG A 2 6.88 -16.57 -17.30
N VAL A 3 7.16 -16.00 -18.46
CA VAL A 3 6.16 -15.51 -19.40
C VAL A 3 5.77 -16.65 -20.33
N GLU A 4 4.47 -16.92 -20.43
CA GLU A 4 3.91 -17.87 -21.38
C GLU A 4 2.80 -17.17 -22.16
N VAL A 5 2.74 -17.45 -23.46
CA VAL A 5 1.74 -16.92 -24.40
C VAL A 5 0.94 -18.07 -25.01
N PHE A 6 -0.35 -17.84 -25.22
CA PHE A 6 -1.23 -18.81 -25.86
C PHE A 6 -1.41 -18.45 -27.32
N HIS A 7 -0.83 -19.25 -28.22
CA HIS A 7 -0.90 -19.04 -29.65
C HIS A 7 -1.16 -20.38 -30.35
N GLY A 8 -1.89 -20.38 -31.47
CA GLY A 8 -2.10 -21.61 -32.24
C GLY A 8 -2.78 -22.77 -31.48
N SER A 9 -3.53 -22.49 -30.41
CA SER A 9 -4.16 -23.48 -29.50
C SER A 9 -3.22 -24.22 -28.54
N GLU A 10 -1.98 -23.75 -28.35
CA GLU A 10 -1.06 -24.29 -27.34
C GLU A 10 -0.34 -23.16 -26.57
N TRP A 11 -0.02 -23.45 -25.32
CA TRP A 11 0.84 -22.58 -24.52
C TRP A 11 2.29 -22.79 -24.89
N GLY A 12 3.05 -21.71 -24.91
CA GLY A 12 4.49 -21.74 -25.11
C GLY A 12 5.17 -20.55 -24.44
N THR A 13 6.48 -20.63 -24.32
CA THR A 13 7.29 -19.62 -23.63
C THR A 13 7.75 -18.51 -24.58
N VAL A 14 8.37 -17.48 -24.01
CA VAL A 14 8.96 -16.34 -24.73
C VAL A 14 10.47 -16.40 -24.50
N CYS A 15 11.28 -16.29 -25.54
CA CYS A 15 12.74 -16.18 -25.39
C CYS A 15 13.13 -14.80 -24.87
N ASP A 16 14.21 -14.72 -24.10
CA ASP A 16 14.72 -13.48 -23.49
C ASP A 16 15.57 -12.61 -24.43
N ASP A 17 15.85 -13.10 -25.64
CA ASP A 17 16.55 -12.35 -26.67
C ASP A 17 15.82 -11.04 -27.01
N MET A 18 16.54 -9.94 -26.75
CA MET A 18 16.08 -8.55 -26.88
C MET A 18 14.88 -8.16 -25.99
N ALA A 19 14.36 -9.08 -25.18
CA ALA A 19 13.24 -8.84 -24.26
C ALA A 19 13.70 -8.01 -23.05
N GLY A 20 13.65 -6.69 -23.21
CA GLY A 20 14.12 -5.73 -22.20
C GLY A 20 13.06 -5.28 -21.18
N VAL A 21 13.35 -4.15 -20.53
CA VAL A 21 12.43 -3.48 -19.59
C VAL A 21 11.10 -3.14 -20.26
N GLU A 22 11.12 -2.77 -21.53
CA GLU A 22 9.91 -2.29 -22.20
C GLU A 22 8.93 -3.44 -22.46
N ALA A 23 9.47 -4.62 -22.77
CA ALA A 23 8.69 -5.85 -22.85
C ALA A 23 8.10 -6.23 -21.48
N ALA A 24 8.89 -6.11 -20.40
CA ALA A 24 8.40 -6.37 -19.06
C ALA A 24 7.25 -5.41 -18.67
N MET A 25 7.36 -4.12 -19.01
CA MET A 25 6.29 -3.14 -18.80
C MET A 25 5.02 -3.48 -19.58
N VAL A 26 5.13 -3.84 -20.86
CA VAL A 26 3.97 -4.24 -21.68
C VAL A 26 3.27 -5.45 -21.06
N ILE A 27 4.02 -6.49 -20.68
CA ILE A 27 3.48 -7.71 -20.07
C ILE A 27 2.78 -7.41 -18.74
N CYS A 28 3.45 -6.69 -17.85
CA CYS A 28 2.92 -6.40 -16.53
C CYS A 28 1.69 -5.49 -16.62
N ARG A 29 1.72 -4.48 -17.49
CA ARG A 29 0.55 -3.63 -17.76
C ARG A 29 -0.62 -4.45 -18.32
N TYR A 30 -0.36 -5.34 -19.29
CA TYR A 30 -1.39 -6.23 -19.84
C TYR A 30 -2.05 -7.09 -18.75
N LEU A 31 -1.30 -7.50 -17.73
CA LEU A 31 -1.78 -8.27 -16.59
C LEU A 31 -2.38 -7.41 -15.45
N GLY A 32 -2.45 -6.08 -15.61
CA GLY A 32 -3.06 -5.16 -14.64
C GLY A 32 -2.13 -4.62 -13.56
N PHE A 33 -0.81 -4.76 -13.74
CA PHE A 33 0.23 -4.15 -12.89
C PHE A 33 0.72 -2.83 -13.49
N THR A 34 1.52 -2.07 -12.74
CA THR A 34 1.99 -0.75 -13.21
C THR A 34 3.48 -0.74 -13.56
N THR A 35 4.27 -1.61 -12.94
CA THR A 35 5.71 -1.73 -13.20
C THR A 35 6.08 -3.18 -13.51
N GLY A 36 7.12 -3.34 -14.34
CA GLY A 36 7.62 -4.63 -14.75
C GLY A 36 9.14 -4.64 -14.81
N THR A 37 9.77 -5.59 -14.11
CA THR A 37 11.22 -5.80 -14.16
C THR A 37 11.53 -7.07 -14.95
N PRO A 38 12.40 -7.04 -15.96
CA PRO A 38 12.78 -8.22 -16.72
C PRO A 38 13.61 -9.19 -15.86
N ARG A 39 13.36 -10.48 -16.04
CA ARG A 39 14.04 -11.59 -15.35
C ARG A 39 14.46 -12.64 -16.39
N PRO A 40 15.54 -12.38 -17.17
CA PRO A 40 16.04 -13.28 -18.21
C PRO A 40 16.70 -14.53 -17.64
N GLY A 41 17.08 -15.47 -18.51
CA GLY A 41 17.87 -16.66 -18.19
C GLY A 41 17.10 -17.70 -17.39
N ALA A 42 15.82 -17.91 -17.74
CA ALA A 42 14.94 -18.85 -17.04
C ALA A 42 14.93 -18.65 -15.51
N TYR A 43 14.96 -17.38 -15.06
CA TYR A 43 15.09 -17.00 -13.64
C TYR A 43 14.05 -17.69 -12.74
N PHE A 44 12.81 -17.84 -13.23
CA PHE A 44 11.71 -18.51 -12.52
C PHE A 44 11.57 -20.01 -12.86
N GLY A 45 12.63 -20.60 -13.41
CA GLY A 45 12.67 -21.95 -13.92
C GLY A 45 12.33 -22.03 -15.41
N ALA A 46 13.01 -22.94 -16.08
CA ALA A 46 12.77 -23.30 -17.47
C ALA A 46 11.36 -23.86 -17.66
N GLY A 47 10.74 -23.51 -18.79
CA GLY A 47 9.52 -24.11 -19.28
C GLY A 47 9.79 -25.38 -20.08
N SER A 48 8.81 -25.76 -20.89
CA SER A 48 8.89 -26.93 -21.74
C SER A 48 7.96 -26.77 -22.94
N GLY A 49 8.31 -27.40 -24.07
CA GLY A 49 7.46 -27.44 -25.25
C GLY A 49 7.81 -26.36 -26.25
N LYS A 50 6.81 -25.60 -26.71
CA LYS A 50 6.98 -24.58 -27.75
C LYS A 50 7.55 -23.29 -27.15
N ILE A 51 8.57 -22.72 -27.78
CA ILE A 51 8.95 -21.32 -27.61
C ILE A 51 8.26 -20.54 -28.73
N TRP A 52 7.41 -19.58 -28.38
CA TRP A 52 6.53 -18.89 -29.33
C TRP A 52 7.11 -17.60 -29.87
N LEU A 53 7.80 -16.84 -29.02
CA LEU A 53 8.32 -15.52 -29.35
C LEU A 53 9.82 -15.49 -29.11
N ASP A 54 10.50 -14.73 -29.96
CA ASP A 54 11.94 -14.49 -29.96
C ASP A 54 12.22 -13.11 -30.57
N ASN A 55 13.37 -12.52 -30.24
CA ASN A 55 13.79 -11.18 -30.64
C ASN A 55 12.75 -10.10 -30.32
N LEU A 56 12.19 -10.17 -29.11
CA LEU A 56 11.04 -9.36 -28.68
C LEU A 56 11.47 -7.93 -28.31
N GLN A 57 11.12 -6.97 -29.16
CA GLN A 57 11.43 -5.55 -28.99
C GLN A 57 10.14 -4.74 -28.90
N CYS A 58 9.83 -4.30 -27.67
CA CYS A 58 8.72 -3.39 -27.39
C CYS A 58 9.24 -1.94 -27.23
N GLN A 59 8.37 -0.97 -27.48
CA GLN A 59 8.57 0.45 -27.18
C GLN A 59 8.10 0.79 -25.76
N GLY A 60 7.19 -0.01 -25.19
CA GLY A 60 6.69 0.13 -23.82
C GLY A 60 5.25 0.62 -23.73
N ASP A 61 4.66 1.09 -24.83
CA ASP A 61 3.29 1.62 -24.93
C ASP A 61 2.31 0.67 -25.64
N GLU A 62 2.79 -0.50 -26.10
CA GLU A 62 1.97 -1.51 -26.75
C GLU A 62 0.86 -2.09 -25.86
N GLY A 63 -0.29 -2.40 -26.46
CA GLY A 63 -1.41 -3.01 -25.75
C GLY A 63 -1.14 -4.46 -25.35
N SER A 64 -0.28 -5.17 -26.08
CA SER A 64 0.06 -6.58 -25.83
C SER A 64 1.38 -6.97 -26.52
N LEU A 65 1.90 -8.16 -26.22
CA LEU A 65 3.12 -8.66 -26.86
C LEU A 65 3.00 -8.88 -28.38
N GLU A 66 1.79 -9.07 -28.91
CA GLU A 66 1.58 -9.27 -30.36
C GLU A 66 1.82 -7.99 -31.17
N GLU A 67 1.81 -6.83 -30.51
CA GLU A 67 2.03 -5.52 -31.15
C GLU A 67 3.51 -5.11 -31.14
N CYS A 68 4.31 -5.71 -30.26
CA CYS A 68 5.75 -5.49 -30.24
C CYS A 68 6.39 -6.06 -31.50
N TYR A 69 7.55 -5.53 -31.90
CA TYR A 69 8.34 -6.21 -32.91
C TYR A 69 8.84 -7.53 -32.34
N HIS A 70 8.68 -8.62 -33.08
CA HIS A 70 9.16 -9.94 -32.72
C HIS A 70 9.45 -10.76 -33.97
N HIS A 71 10.25 -11.82 -33.84
CA HIS A 71 10.47 -12.78 -34.93
C HIS A 71 9.19 -13.57 -35.25
N ILE A 72 9.17 -14.32 -36.36
CA ILE A 72 7.99 -15.10 -36.78
C ILE A 72 7.58 -16.06 -35.66
N TRP A 73 6.28 -16.11 -35.35
CA TRP A 73 5.72 -16.98 -34.31
C TRP A 73 6.21 -18.42 -34.43
N GLY A 74 6.84 -18.90 -33.35
CA GLY A 74 7.31 -20.27 -33.22
C GLY A 74 8.64 -20.58 -33.94
N GLU A 75 9.25 -19.59 -34.59
CA GLU A 75 10.62 -19.65 -35.10
C GLU A 75 11.56 -18.92 -34.13
N ASN A 76 12.53 -19.64 -33.59
CA ASN A 76 13.54 -19.19 -32.64
C ASN A 76 14.74 -20.13 -32.71
N ASP A 77 15.89 -19.67 -32.24
CA ASP A 77 17.09 -20.48 -32.00
C ASP A 77 17.41 -20.68 -30.51
N CYS A 78 16.50 -20.25 -29.64
CA CYS A 78 16.62 -20.36 -28.19
C CYS A 78 16.33 -21.78 -27.66
N ASP A 79 16.81 -22.04 -26.45
CA ASP A 79 16.34 -23.15 -25.62
C ASP A 79 15.65 -22.66 -24.34
N HIS A 80 15.10 -23.58 -23.53
CA HIS A 80 14.33 -23.19 -22.34
C HIS A 80 15.19 -22.61 -21.19
N SER A 81 16.52 -22.58 -21.31
CA SER A 81 17.36 -21.80 -20.39
C SER A 81 17.27 -20.29 -20.65
N GLU A 82 16.70 -19.90 -21.79
CA GLU A 82 16.48 -18.50 -22.23
C GLU A 82 15.02 -18.09 -22.09
N ASP A 83 14.18 -18.86 -21.38
CA ASP A 83 12.79 -18.48 -21.16
C ASP A 83 12.69 -17.19 -20.33
N PHE A 84 12.10 -16.17 -20.93
CA PHE A 84 11.92 -14.85 -20.35
C PHE A 84 10.94 -14.86 -19.19
N GLY A 85 11.31 -14.18 -18.10
CA GLY A 85 10.47 -13.94 -16.95
C GLY A 85 10.27 -12.46 -16.70
N VAL A 86 9.21 -12.13 -15.95
CA VAL A 86 8.96 -10.78 -15.46
C VAL A 86 8.62 -10.80 -13.98
N GLU A 87 8.99 -9.76 -13.26
CA GLU A 87 8.49 -9.45 -11.93
C GLU A 87 7.60 -8.22 -12.04
N CYS A 88 6.29 -8.40 -11.84
CA CYS A 88 5.31 -7.33 -11.93
C CYS A 88 5.00 -6.79 -10.53
N SER A 89 4.97 -5.47 -10.42
CA SER A 89 4.60 -4.78 -9.19
C SER A 89 3.56 -3.71 -9.48
N LYS A 90 2.84 -3.31 -8.43
CA LYS A 90 1.82 -2.27 -8.52
C LYS A 90 2.24 -1.11 -7.63
N ASP A 91 2.26 0.08 -8.20
CA ASP A 91 2.55 1.30 -7.46
C ASP A 91 1.43 1.59 -6.47
N GLY A 92 1.79 2.31 -5.40
CA GLY A 92 0.86 2.65 -4.34
C GLY A 92 0.53 1.51 -3.40
N VAL A 93 1.17 0.35 -3.55
CA VAL A 93 1.08 -0.75 -2.57
C VAL A 93 1.79 -0.32 -1.29
N ILE A 94 1.14 -0.57 -0.16
CA ILE A 94 1.62 -0.16 1.17
C ILE A 94 2.11 -1.38 1.95
N ALA A 95 3.19 -1.20 2.70
CA ALA A 95 3.66 -2.11 3.73
C ALA A 95 3.79 -1.38 5.07
N LEU A 96 3.51 -2.09 6.18
CA LEU A 96 3.75 -1.60 7.54
C LEU A 96 5.01 -2.27 8.10
N VAL A 97 6.00 -1.46 8.46
CA VAL A 97 7.33 -1.94 8.88
C VAL A 97 7.60 -1.58 10.34
N ASN A 98 8.30 -2.47 11.06
CA ASN A 98 8.71 -2.28 12.47
C ASN A 98 7.56 -2.07 13.48
N GLY A 99 6.34 -2.51 13.16
CA GLY A 99 5.28 -2.67 14.16
C GLY A 99 5.56 -3.82 15.13
N THR A 100 5.06 -3.71 16.36
CA THR A 100 5.13 -4.82 17.34
C THR A 100 3.89 -5.70 17.31
N LYS A 101 2.79 -5.19 16.74
CA LYS A 101 1.53 -5.90 16.50
C LYS A 101 1.22 -5.92 15.01
N ILE A 102 0.33 -6.84 14.63
CA ILE A 102 -0.27 -6.83 13.29
C ILE A 102 -1.09 -5.56 13.14
N GLY A 103 -1.00 -4.90 11.98
CA GLY A 103 -1.77 -3.69 11.68
C GLY A 103 -1.15 -2.40 12.18
N GLU A 104 0.07 -2.42 12.73
CA GLU A 104 0.79 -1.19 13.07
C GLU A 104 2.19 -1.19 12.44
N GLY A 105 2.76 0.00 12.23
CA GLY A 105 4.11 0.16 11.71
C GLY A 105 4.32 1.48 10.97
N ARG A 106 5.58 1.74 10.61
CA ARG A 106 5.96 2.80 9.66
C ARG A 106 5.34 2.49 8.30
N VAL A 107 4.74 3.49 7.66
CA VAL A 107 4.15 3.36 6.33
C VAL A 107 5.27 3.45 5.29
N GLU A 108 5.44 2.38 4.53
CA GLU A 108 6.25 2.37 3.32
C GLU A 108 5.35 2.13 2.11
N ILE A 109 5.63 2.85 1.02
CA ILE A 109 4.86 2.79 -0.23
C ILE A 109 5.80 2.38 -1.37
N PHE A 110 5.31 1.51 -2.25
CA PHE A 110 6.05 1.10 -3.44
C PHE A 110 5.76 2.04 -4.60
N HIS A 111 6.82 2.57 -5.21
CA HIS A 111 6.71 3.41 -6.40
C HIS A 111 7.97 3.25 -7.26
N ASP A 112 7.78 3.16 -8.58
CA ASP A 112 8.87 3.14 -9.56
C ASP A 112 9.95 2.08 -9.28
N GLY A 113 9.53 0.89 -8.84
CA GLY A 113 10.43 -0.23 -8.62
C GLY A 113 11.10 -0.28 -7.25
N GLU A 114 10.91 0.72 -6.37
CA GLU A 114 11.52 0.76 -5.04
C GLU A 114 10.54 1.11 -3.91
N TRP A 115 10.84 0.59 -2.72
CA TRP A 115 10.15 0.94 -1.50
C TRP A 115 10.73 2.23 -0.92
N GLY A 116 9.84 3.12 -0.49
CA GLY A 116 10.21 4.36 0.20
C GLY A 116 9.23 4.71 1.31
N THR A 117 9.62 5.63 2.18
CA THR A 117 8.82 6.05 3.33
C THR A 117 7.86 7.19 2.96
N VAL A 118 6.96 7.53 3.88
CA VAL A 118 6.01 8.64 3.77
C VAL A 118 6.30 9.63 4.89
N CYS A 119 6.40 10.92 4.59
CA CYS A 119 6.59 11.97 5.60
C CYS A 119 5.32 12.22 6.41
N ASP A 120 5.47 12.67 7.66
CA ASP A 120 4.39 12.94 8.59
C ASP A 120 3.78 14.35 8.49
N ASP A 121 4.33 15.20 7.63
CA ASP A 121 3.77 16.50 7.26
C ASP A 121 2.37 16.33 6.61
N ASN A 122 1.36 16.88 7.29
CA ASN A 122 -0.07 16.67 6.99
C ASN A 122 -0.55 15.20 7.03
N PHE A 123 0.24 14.29 7.61
CA PHE A 123 -0.18 12.91 7.85
C PHE A 123 -1.10 12.84 9.08
N ASP A 124 -2.39 13.04 8.85
CA ASP A 124 -3.44 13.05 9.88
C ASP A 124 -4.27 11.76 9.92
N GLU A 125 -5.33 11.78 10.72
CA GLU A 125 -6.25 10.64 10.91
C GLU A 125 -7.02 10.28 9.64
N HIS A 126 -7.25 11.24 8.73
CA HIS A 126 -7.87 10.93 7.44
C HIS A 126 -6.91 10.14 6.55
N THR A 127 -5.63 10.52 6.54
CA THR A 127 -4.59 9.77 5.83
C THR A 127 -4.38 8.38 6.44
N ALA A 128 -4.34 8.27 7.78
CA ALA A 128 -4.25 6.98 8.46
C ALA A 128 -5.44 6.06 8.14
N SER A 129 -6.65 6.62 8.06
CA SER A 129 -7.85 5.89 7.66
C SER A 129 -7.73 5.29 6.26
N VAL A 130 -7.24 6.06 5.28
CA VAL A 130 -7.02 5.58 3.90
C VAL A 130 -6.00 4.44 3.89
N VAL A 131 -4.87 4.60 4.59
CA VAL A 131 -3.84 3.55 4.71
C VAL A 131 -4.45 2.26 5.27
N CYS A 132 -5.10 2.35 6.43
CA CYS A 132 -5.62 1.19 7.13
C CYS A 132 -6.75 0.50 6.35
N ARG A 133 -7.68 1.25 5.76
CA ARG A 133 -8.75 0.69 4.91
C ARG A 133 -8.19 0.00 3.67
N SER A 134 -7.16 0.58 3.03
CA SER A 134 -6.52 -0.04 1.86
C SER A 134 -5.85 -1.38 2.18
N LEU A 135 -5.44 -1.59 3.44
CA LEU A 135 -4.87 -2.83 3.95
C LEU A 135 -5.92 -3.81 4.51
N GLY A 136 -7.21 -3.46 4.45
CA GLY A 136 -8.32 -4.30 4.88
C GLY A 136 -8.74 -4.13 6.35
N TYR A 137 -8.24 -3.12 7.04
CA TYR A 137 -8.72 -2.75 8.38
C TYR A 137 -9.94 -1.84 8.29
N TYR A 138 -10.63 -1.65 9.41
CA TYR A 138 -11.78 -0.77 9.48
C TYR A 138 -11.36 0.71 9.43
N ASP A 139 -10.38 1.07 10.27
CA ASP A 139 -9.85 2.42 10.38
C ASP A 139 -8.48 2.39 11.10
N GLY A 140 -7.86 3.54 11.37
CA GLY A 140 -6.60 3.59 12.11
C GLY A 140 -6.12 4.99 12.49
N TRP A 141 -5.11 5.03 13.35
CA TRP A 141 -4.53 6.27 13.86
C TRP A 141 -3.18 6.61 13.26
N ALA A 142 -2.93 7.90 13.10
CA ALA A 142 -1.65 8.40 12.64
C ALA A 142 -0.59 8.28 13.75
N ARG A 143 0.62 7.88 13.35
CA ARG A 143 1.83 7.91 14.17
C ARG A 143 2.87 8.73 13.44
N ARG A 144 3.53 9.64 14.17
CA ARG A 144 4.42 10.66 13.63
C ARG A 144 5.79 10.57 14.30
N GLU A 145 6.73 11.39 13.85
CA GLU A 145 8.07 11.54 14.42
C GLU A 145 8.83 10.20 14.48
N ALA A 146 8.72 9.40 13.40
CA ALA A 146 9.35 8.09 13.30
C ALA A 146 9.04 7.17 14.50
N TYR A 147 7.78 7.16 14.97
CA TYR A 147 7.33 6.36 16.12
C TYR A 147 7.76 4.88 16.07
N PHE A 148 7.74 4.26 14.88
CA PHE A 148 8.18 2.87 14.65
C PHE A 148 9.65 2.76 14.21
N GLY A 149 10.42 3.82 14.46
CA GLY A 149 11.79 4.01 14.02
C GLY A 149 11.88 4.56 12.59
N SER A 150 12.99 5.26 12.33
CA SER A 150 13.34 5.80 11.02
C SER A 150 13.55 4.70 9.98
N GLY A 151 13.03 4.94 8.78
CA GLY A 151 13.31 4.17 7.59
C GLY A 151 14.65 4.55 6.96
N LYS A 152 14.81 4.17 5.71
CA LYS A 152 16.03 4.38 4.90
C LYS A 152 15.63 4.55 3.45
N GLY A 153 16.50 5.20 2.68
CA GLY A 153 16.33 5.30 1.22
C GLY A 153 15.53 6.53 0.84
N VAL A 154 14.65 6.39 -0.13
CA VAL A 154 13.83 7.48 -0.64
C VAL A 154 12.63 7.74 0.28
N ILE A 155 12.28 9.01 0.47
CA ILE A 155 11.00 9.43 1.03
C ILE A 155 10.10 9.76 -0.16
N TRP A 156 9.06 8.96 -0.37
CA TRP A 156 8.26 9.04 -1.58
C TRP A 156 7.23 10.15 -1.55
N LEU A 157 6.59 10.37 -0.41
CA LEU A 157 5.44 11.28 -0.31
C LEU A 157 5.63 12.26 0.85
N ASP A 158 5.22 13.49 0.61
CA ASP A 158 5.27 14.62 1.53
C ASP A 158 4.21 15.66 1.13
N GLY A 159 3.69 16.42 2.10
CA GLY A 159 2.85 17.60 1.88
C GLY A 159 1.51 17.35 1.19
N PHE A 160 0.98 16.12 1.21
CA PHE A 160 -0.30 15.75 0.61
C PHE A 160 -1.40 15.68 1.68
N GLY A 161 -2.67 15.62 1.25
CA GLY A 161 -3.81 15.51 2.17
C GLY A 161 -4.89 14.58 1.64
N CYS A 162 -5.45 13.76 2.53
CA CYS A 162 -6.55 12.86 2.23
C CYS A 162 -7.86 13.40 2.85
N PHE A 163 -8.99 13.14 2.19
CA PHE A 163 -10.32 13.35 2.75
C PHE A 163 -10.78 12.20 3.66
N GLY A 164 -10.09 11.07 3.61
CA GLY A 164 -10.42 9.87 4.38
C GLY A 164 -11.34 8.90 3.66
N THR A 165 -11.75 9.21 2.43
CA THR A 165 -12.70 8.40 1.63
C THR A 165 -12.05 7.69 0.45
N GLU A 166 -10.82 8.07 0.11
CA GLU A 166 -10.01 7.51 -0.96
C GLU A 166 -9.82 6.00 -0.79
N ALA A 167 -9.69 5.27 -1.90
CA ALA A 167 -9.46 3.83 -1.86
C ALA A 167 -7.99 3.50 -1.57
N THR A 168 -7.06 4.34 -2.03
CA THR A 168 -5.62 4.20 -1.83
C THR A 168 -4.97 5.56 -1.58
N LEU A 169 -3.77 5.57 -1.01
CA LEU A 169 -2.99 6.81 -0.80
C LEU A 169 -2.75 7.60 -2.09
N THR A 170 -2.61 6.92 -3.23
CA THR A 170 -2.34 7.55 -4.53
C THR A 170 -3.49 8.39 -5.07
N GLU A 171 -4.69 8.29 -4.47
CA GLU A 171 -5.87 9.08 -4.84
C GLU A 171 -6.01 10.36 -4.00
N CYS A 172 -5.19 10.54 -2.96
CA CYS A 172 -5.25 11.71 -2.10
C CYS A 172 -4.84 12.99 -2.84
N GLN A 173 -5.32 14.13 -2.36
CA GLN A 173 -5.04 15.42 -2.98
C GLN A 173 -3.58 15.83 -2.78
N GLY A 174 -2.93 16.24 -3.88
CA GLY A 174 -1.57 16.78 -3.82
C GLY A 174 -0.46 15.73 -3.81
N ILE A 175 -0.76 14.47 -4.10
CA ILE A 175 0.25 13.41 -4.26
C ILE A 175 1.28 13.81 -5.33
N ASN A 176 2.55 13.84 -4.92
CA ASN A 176 3.69 14.11 -5.78
C ASN A 176 4.88 13.26 -5.33
N PHE A 177 5.21 12.22 -6.10
CA PHE A 177 6.26 11.28 -5.73
C PHE A 177 7.66 11.89 -5.85
N GLY A 178 8.51 11.61 -4.85
CA GLY A 178 9.95 11.92 -4.86
C GLY A 178 10.29 13.38 -4.56
N SER A 179 9.29 14.21 -4.25
CA SER A 179 9.47 15.61 -3.86
C SER A 179 9.13 15.79 -2.39
N ASN A 180 10.15 15.95 -1.55
CA ASN A 180 10.01 16.19 -0.12
C ASN A 180 11.17 17.05 0.40
N ASP A 181 10.99 17.69 1.55
CA ASP A 181 12.07 18.31 2.34
C ASP A 181 12.26 17.68 3.72
N CYS A 182 11.58 16.58 3.97
CA CYS A 182 11.65 15.80 5.20
C CYS A 182 12.95 15.00 5.36
N SER A 183 13.18 14.57 6.60
CA SER A 183 14.18 13.59 7.00
C SER A 183 13.51 12.33 7.56
N HIS A 184 14.25 11.23 7.70
CA HIS A 184 13.67 10.00 8.26
C HIS A 184 13.28 10.07 9.75
N SER A 185 13.52 11.18 10.45
CA SER A 185 12.88 11.41 11.75
C SER A 185 11.40 11.80 11.65
N GLU A 186 10.93 12.11 10.45
CA GLU A 186 9.55 12.51 10.12
C GLU A 186 8.82 11.39 9.38
N ASP A 187 9.35 10.17 9.36
CA ASP A 187 8.65 9.05 8.72
C ASP A 187 7.35 8.71 9.49
N ALA A 188 6.23 8.74 8.76
CA ALA A 188 4.91 8.46 9.28
C ALA A 188 4.65 6.96 9.47
N GLY A 189 3.75 6.65 10.38
CA GLY A 189 3.26 5.32 10.68
C GLY A 189 1.78 5.31 10.94
N VAL A 190 1.22 4.12 11.07
CA VAL A 190 -0.17 3.93 11.49
C VAL A 190 -0.29 2.86 12.57
N ALA A 191 -1.39 2.92 13.32
CA ALA A 191 -1.90 1.80 14.10
C ALA A 191 -3.36 1.57 13.70
N CYS A 192 -3.59 0.50 12.94
CA CYS A 192 -4.90 0.13 12.40
C CYS A 192 -5.69 -0.75 13.36
N PHE A 193 -7.01 -0.80 13.17
CA PHE A 193 -7.89 -1.64 13.95
C PHE A 193 -9.07 -2.20 13.17
N MET A 194 -9.61 -3.33 13.65
CA MET A 194 -10.83 -3.93 13.11
C MET A 194 -12.08 -3.32 13.73
N GLU A 195 -13.20 -3.46 13.02
CA GLU A 195 -14.51 -3.02 13.51
C GLU A 195 -14.84 -3.71 14.84
N GLY A 196 -15.18 -2.92 15.87
CA GLY A 196 -15.53 -3.43 17.21
C GLY A 196 -14.34 -3.73 18.14
N GLU A 197 -13.09 -3.65 17.68
CA GLU A 197 -11.93 -3.78 18.59
C GLU A 197 -11.69 -2.52 19.42
N TYR A 198 -12.07 -1.35 18.88
CA TYR A 198 -11.84 -0.04 19.48
C TYR A 198 -13.10 0.81 19.38
N GLU A 199 -14.11 0.39 20.12
CA GLU A 199 -15.26 1.23 20.41
C GLU A 199 -14.79 2.42 21.25
N PHE A 200 -15.01 3.64 20.75
CA PHE A 200 -14.98 4.85 21.57
C PHE A 200 -15.97 4.65 22.71
N GLY A 201 -15.43 4.34 23.88
CA GLY A 201 -16.21 4.01 25.06
C GLY A 201 -16.26 5.22 25.97
N VAL A 202 -17.44 5.58 26.43
CA VAL A 202 -17.63 6.55 27.50
C VAL A 202 -18.12 5.81 28.73
N ARG A 203 -17.61 6.13 29.91
CA ARG A 203 -18.15 5.61 31.17
C ARG A 203 -18.04 6.62 32.31
N LEU A 204 -18.82 6.40 33.35
CA LEU A 204 -18.68 7.05 34.65
C LEU A 204 -18.04 6.04 35.61
N ALA A 205 -16.88 6.40 36.17
CA ALA A 205 -16.13 5.56 37.11
C ALA A 205 -16.23 6.11 38.54
N ASP A 206 -16.17 5.22 39.54
CA ASP A 206 -16.09 5.55 40.97
C ASP A 206 -17.25 6.42 41.53
N GLY A 207 -18.43 6.38 40.94
CA GLY A 207 -19.62 7.02 41.52
C GLY A 207 -20.54 6.07 42.28
N GLU A 208 -21.56 6.63 42.92
CA GLU A 208 -22.51 5.88 43.77
C GLU A 208 -23.55 5.08 42.97
N SER A 209 -23.70 5.37 41.68
CA SER A 209 -24.65 4.77 40.74
C SER A 209 -24.15 4.89 39.30
N ASP A 210 -24.80 4.21 38.36
CA ASP A 210 -24.36 4.16 36.95
C ASP A 210 -24.43 5.52 36.22
N ASP A 211 -25.18 6.47 36.76
CA ASP A 211 -25.37 7.85 36.27
C ASP A 211 -24.52 8.90 36.99
N ILE A 212 -23.65 8.49 37.91
CA ILE A 212 -22.76 9.37 38.67
C ILE A 212 -21.33 8.82 38.58
N GLY A 213 -20.34 9.70 38.44
CA GLY A 213 -18.93 9.32 38.53
C GLY A 213 -17.99 10.25 37.79
N ARG A 214 -16.70 9.90 37.82
CA ARG A 214 -15.66 10.55 37.01
C ARG A 214 -15.81 10.10 35.56
N LEU A 215 -15.84 11.06 34.64
CA LEU A 215 -15.87 10.78 33.21
C LEU A 215 -14.55 10.17 32.74
N GLU A 216 -14.64 8.97 32.17
CA GLU A 216 -13.53 8.32 31.50
C GLU A 216 -13.90 8.03 30.04
N VAL A 217 -12.91 8.19 29.17
CA VAL A 217 -13.01 7.93 27.74
C VAL A 217 -12.02 6.84 27.36
N ARG A 218 -12.47 5.90 26.54
CA ARG A 218 -11.61 4.89 25.94
C ARG A 218 -11.15 5.37 24.59
N HIS A 219 -9.85 5.62 24.47
CA HIS A 219 -9.21 6.03 23.22
C HIS A 219 -7.97 5.17 23.01
N ASN A 220 -7.77 4.64 21.81
CA ASN A 220 -6.67 3.73 21.46
C ASN A 220 -6.59 2.50 22.37
N GLY A 221 -7.74 2.02 22.85
CA GLY A 221 -7.88 0.82 23.66
C GLY A 221 -7.60 1.04 25.14
N GLU A 222 -7.14 2.23 25.53
CA GLU A 222 -6.81 2.63 26.89
C GLU A 222 -7.90 3.55 27.46
N TRP A 223 -8.14 3.44 28.77
CA TRP A 223 -9.03 4.36 29.49
C TRP A 223 -8.24 5.55 30.01
N GLY A 224 -8.69 6.75 29.67
CA GLY A 224 -8.16 8.01 30.16
C GLY A 224 -9.23 8.87 30.82
N THR A 225 -8.79 9.87 31.59
CA THR A 225 -9.66 10.87 32.21
C THR A 225 -9.86 12.08 31.30
N VAL A 226 -11.00 12.75 31.42
CA VAL A 226 -11.27 14.01 30.71
C VAL A 226 -10.86 15.21 31.57
N CYS A 227 -10.19 16.20 30.97
CA CYS A 227 -9.83 17.45 31.64
C CYS A 227 -11.07 18.32 31.87
N ASP A 228 -11.17 19.00 33.02
CA ASP A 228 -12.30 19.87 33.37
C ASP A 228 -12.24 21.26 32.71
N ASP A 229 -11.08 21.66 32.18
CA ASP A 229 -10.90 22.92 31.45
C ASP A 229 -11.86 23.03 30.25
N GLY A 230 -12.87 23.89 30.38
CA GLY A 230 -13.88 24.09 29.34
C GLY A 230 -14.97 23.02 29.28
N PHE A 231 -14.98 22.07 30.22
CA PHE A 231 -16.02 21.05 30.32
C PHE A 231 -17.20 21.59 31.13
N GLY A 232 -18.26 22.01 30.43
CA GLY A 232 -19.45 22.63 31.02
C GLY A 232 -20.70 21.75 30.96
N GLU A 233 -21.86 22.37 31.23
CA GLU A 233 -23.16 21.69 31.20
C GLU A 233 -23.49 21.10 29.82
N GLN A 234 -23.04 21.76 28.73
CA GLN A 234 -23.33 21.32 27.36
C GLN A 234 -22.59 20.01 27.04
N GLU A 235 -21.32 19.91 27.41
CA GLU A 235 -20.52 18.70 27.25
C GLU A 235 -21.06 17.57 28.15
N ALA A 236 -21.44 17.89 29.39
CA ALA A 236 -22.06 16.94 30.30
C ALA A 236 -23.39 16.39 29.75
N GLU A 237 -24.23 17.22 29.13
CA GLU A 237 -25.49 16.79 28.52
C GLU A 237 -25.25 15.82 27.34
N VAL A 238 -24.19 16.03 26.56
CA VAL A 238 -23.81 15.10 25.48
C VAL A 238 -23.39 13.75 26.07
N VAL A 239 -22.56 13.75 27.12
CA VAL A 239 -22.09 12.54 27.80
C VAL A 239 -23.26 11.75 28.40
N CYS A 240 -24.10 12.38 29.21
CA CYS A 240 -25.26 11.73 29.82
C CYS A 240 -26.19 11.12 28.76
N ARG A 241 -26.46 11.86 27.68
CA ARG A 241 -27.28 11.38 26.56
C ARG A 241 -26.64 10.20 25.83
N SER A 242 -25.32 10.21 25.62
CA SER A 242 -24.60 9.10 24.97
C SER A 242 -24.62 7.82 25.82
N LEU A 243 -24.69 7.96 27.14
CA LEU A 243 -24.81 6.86 28.10
C LEU A 243 -26.27 6.41 28.31
N GLY A 244 -27.23 7.07 27.65
CA GLY A 244 -28.66 6.74 27.74
C GLY A 244 -29.39 7.37 28.93
N PHE A 245 -28.76 8.29 29.66
CA PHE A 245 -29.38 9.07 30.73
C PHE A 245 -30.08 10.31 30.17
N ARG A 246 -31.10 10.80 30.89
CA ARG A 246 -31.94 11.94 30.50
C ARG A 246 -31.88 13.04 31.53
#